data_AF-A0A820QII3-F1
#
_entry.id   AF-A0A820QII3-F1
#
_cell.length_a   1.000
_cell.length_b   1.000
_cell.length_c   1.000
_cell.angle_alpha   90.00
_cell.angle_beta   90.00
_cell.angle_gamma   90.00
#
_symmetry.space_group_name_H-M   'P 1'
#
loop_
_entity.id
_entity.type
_entity.pdbx_description
1 polymer ?
#
loop_
_entity_poly.entity_id
_entity_poly.type
_entity_poly.pdbx_seq_one_letter_code
_entity_poly.pdbx_strand_id
1 'polypeptide(L)'
;IGKCYLTELHNFLSYLPHLCRLSVKYINAVYNQIIENYSFISNKLTFVSLKLDTVKFANFEEFVKNHFNQVKECYISTTRDMTYLEANKWEQLIISYMPCLQIFNLQHTIKNFCDYPEDIFETLFNDFNSQFWQERQWLFRYEPNSGEYQQGIFHSIQPYR
;
A
#
# COMPACT_ATOMS: atom_id res chain seq x y z
N ILE A 1 17.23 -15.55 3.89
CA ILE A 1 16.71 -14.18 4.22
C ILE A 1 15.44 -14.40 5.03
N GLY A 2 15.42 -13.93 6.28
CA GLY A 2 14.32 -14.19 7.22
C GLY A 2 13.00 -13.62 6.71
N LYS A 3 11.90 -14.37 6.92
CA LYS A 3 10.54 -13.87 6.68
C LYS A 3 10.24 -12.88 7.81
N CYS A 4 9.85 -11.65 7.47
CA CYS A 4 9.39 -10.65 8.45
C CYS A 4 7.87 -10.62 8.39
N TYR A 5 7.20 -10.75 9.54
CA TYR A 5 5.75 -10.63 9.63
C TYR A 5 5.31 -9.21 9.99
N LEU A 6 4.12 -8.80 9.56
CA LEU A 6 3.61 -7.46 9.85
C LEU A 6 3.50 -7.18 11.36
N THR A 7 3.20 -8.21 12.16
CA THR A 7 3.17 -8.18 13.63
C THR A 7 4.56 -8.03 14.25
N GLU A 8 5.58 -8.71 13.69
CA GLU A 8 6.97 -8.55 14.11
C GLU A 8 7.47 -7.14 13.80
N LEU A 9 7.11 -6.61 12.63
CA LEU A 9 7.42 -5.23 12.26
C LEU A 9 6.76 -4.23 13.21
N HIS A 10 5.50 -4.46 13.57
CA HIS A 10 4.81 -3.66 14.57
C HIS A 10 5.60 -3.62 15.89
N ASN A 11 5.93 -4.80 16.43
CA ASN A 11 6.70 -4.92 17.67
C ASN A 11 8.09 -4.28 17.55
N PHE A 12 8.73 -4.38 16.40
CA PHE A 12 10.02 -3.75 16.17
C PHE A 12 9.94 -2.22 16.24
N LEU A 13 8.88 -1.62 15.70
CA LEU A 13 8.69 -0.17 15.72
C LEU A 13 8.47 0.38 17.13
N SER A 14 7.90 -0.39 18.08
CA SER A 14 7.76 0.08 19.47
C SER A 14 9.10 0.28 20.17
N TYR A 15 10.16 -0.42 19.74
CA TYR A 15 11.50 -0.24 20.30
C TYR A 15 12.31 0.87 19.62
N LEU A 16 11.79 1.48 18.55
CA LEU A 16 12.50 2.48 17.76
C LEU A 16 11.69 3.78 17.60
N PRO A 17 11.41 4.51 18.70
CA PRO A 17 10.54 5.69 18.70
C PRO A 17 11.09 6.87 17.86
N HIS A 18 12.37 6.82 17.48
CA HIS A 18 13.02 7.84 16.66
C HIS A 18 13.29 7.40 15.22
N LEU A 19 12.78 6.23 14.81
CA LEU A 19 12.91 5.79 13.43
C LEU A 19 12.14 6.73 12.51
N CYS A 20 12.85 7.37 11.58
CA CYS A 20 12.26 8.26 10.59
C CYS A 20 12.04 7.58 9.24
N ARG A 21 12.85 6.56 8.92
CA ARG A 21 12.82 5.88 7.63
C ARG A 21 12.76 4.37 7.84
N LEU A 22 11.76 3.75 7.24
CA LEU A 22 11.57 2.31 7.23
C LEU A 22 11.58 1.79 5.79
N SER A 23 12.39 0.77 5.52
CA SER A 23 12.34 0.05 4.25
C SER A 23 12.44 -1.45 4.49
N VAL A 24 11.40 -2.19 4.09
CA VAL A 24 11.32 -3.65 4.27
C VAL A 24 11.02 -4.30 2.92
N LYS A 25 11.95 -5.12 2.46
CA LYS A 25 11.91 -5.76 1.13
C LYS A 25 10.95 -6.94 1.03
N TYR A 26 10.52 -7.52 2.15
CA TYR A 26 9.62 -8.66 2.14
C TYR A 26 8.92 -8.78 3.50
N ILE A 27 7.63 -8.45 3.50
CA ILE A 27 6.72 -8.66 4.63
C ILE A 27 5.72 -9.73 4.21
N ASN A 28 5.61 -10.76 5.02
CA ASN A 28 4.66 -11.83 4.84
C ASN A 28 3.52 -11.68 5.87
N ALA A 29 2.33 -12.18 5.55
CA ALA A 29 1.29 -12.35 6.55
C ALA A 29 1.13 -13.84 6.87
N VAL A 30 0.87 -14.14 8.14
CA VAL A 30 0.21 -15.41 8.46
C VAL A 30 -1.27 -15.23 8.13
N TYR A 31 -1.83 -16.13 7.32
CA TYR A 31 -3.27 -16.16 7.08
C TYR A 31 -4.03 -16.10 8.42
N ASN A 32 -4.97 -15.16 8.54
CA ASN A 32 -5.87 -14.98 9.68
C ASN A 32 -5.25 -14.48 11.00
N GLN A 33 -4.06 -13.87 10.98
CA GLN A 33 -3.63 -13.11 12.16
C GLN A 33 -4.51 -11.87 12.34
N ILE A 34 -5.32 -11.90 13.40
CA ILE A 34 -5.98 -10.70 13.93
C ILE A 34 -4.87 -9.84 14.52
N ILE A 35 -4.67 -8.67 13.94
CA ILE A 35 -3.83 -7.64 14.53
C ILE A 35 -4.67 -7.05 15.66
N GLU A 36 -4.29 -7.35 16.90
CA GLU A 36 -4.90 -6.71 18.07
C GLU A 36 -4.68 -5.19 17.98
N ASN A 37 -5.61 -4.39 18.52
CA ASN A 37 -5.50 -2.94 18.57
C ASN A 37 -4.23 -2.54 19.31
N TYR A 38 -3.16 -2.31 18.57
CA TYR A 38 -1.89 -1.95 19.15
C TYR A 38 -1.90 -0.47 19.54
N SER A 39 -1.95 -0.18 20.83
CA SER A 39 -1.86 1.18 21.34
C SER A 39 -0.41 1.67 21.34
N PHE A 40 0.13 2.03 20.17
CA PHE A 40 1.42 2.71 20.09
C PHE A 40 1.37 3.81 19.02
N ILE A 41 1.38 5.06 19.46
CA ILE A 41 1.07 6.23 18.60
C ILE A 41 2.31 7.06 18.25
N SER A 42 3.52 6.68 18.72
CA SER A 42 4.69 7.56 18.57
C SER A 42 5.83 6.90 17.82
N ASN A 43 5.75 6.97 16.50
CA ASN A 43 6.95 6.92 15.66
C ASN A 43 7.10 8.24 14.91
N LYS A 44 8.33 8.60 14.56
CA LYS A 44 8.64 9.78 13.74
C LYS A 44 8.77 9.39 12.27
N LEU A 45 8.11 8.30 11.83
CA LEU A 45 8.27 7.80 10.47
C LEU A 45 7.75 8.84 9.49
N THR A 46 8.66 9.32 8.66
CA THR A 46 8.37 10.22 7.54
C THR A 46 8.49 9.50 6.20
N PHE A 47 9.25 8.41 6.15
CA PHE A 47 9.46 7.62 4.95
C PHE A 47 9.18 6.14 5.22
N VAL A 48 8.36 5.53 4.38
CA VAL A 48 8.05 4.10 4.44
C VAL A 48 8.11 3.47 3.05
N SER A 49 8.81 2.35 2.94
CA SER A 49 8.85 1.50 1.76
C SER A 49 8.62 0.05 2.14
N LEU A 50 7.50 -0.54 1.75
CA LEU A 50 7.13 -1.90 2.13
C LEU A 50 6.79 -2.74 0.90
N LYS A 51 7.32 -3.96 0.87
CA LYS A 51 6.88 -5.00 -0.07
C LYS A 51 6.09 -6.08 0.68
N LEU A 52 4.79 -6.10 0.45
CA LEU A 52 3.77 -6.90 1.11
C LEU A 52 3.41 -8.11 0.23
N ASP A 53 3.85 -9.31 0.60
CA ASP A 53 3.44 -10.57 -0.05
C ASP A 53 2.39 -11.25 0.82
N THR A 54 1.22 -11.55 0.25
CA THR A 54 0.08 -12.19 0.93
C THR A 54 -0.55 -11.42 2.11
N VAL A 55 -0.11 -10.20 2.39
CA VAL A 55 -0.74 -9.33 3.39
C VAL A 55 -2.07 -8.85 2.83
N LYS A 56 -3.17 -9.08 3.59
CA LYS A 56 -4.48 -8.54 3.23
C LYS A 56 -4.54 -7.04 3.47
N PHE A 57 -5.29 -6.30 2.65
CA PHE A 57 -5.45 -4.86 2.81
C PHE A 57 -5.95 -4.48 4.20
N ALA A 58 -6.94 -5.20 4.76
CA ALA A 58 -7.45 -4.92 6.11
C ALA A 58 -6.34 -4.98 7.19
N ASN A 59 -5.40 -5.91 7.08
CA ASN A 59 -4.28 -6.01 8.03
C ASN A 59 -3.29 -4.85 7.87
N PHE A 60 -3.05 -4.45 6.62
CA PHE A 60 -2.23 -3.28 6.33
C PHE A 60 -2.92 -1.98 6.78
N GLU A 61 -4.23 -1.86 6.61
CA GLU A 61 -5.03 -0.73 7.04
C GLU A 61 -4.85 -0.48 8.55
N GLU A 62 -4.99 -1.53 9.36
CA GLU A 62 -4.72 -1.45 10.80
C GLU A 62 -3.27 -1.05 11.12
N PHE A 63 -2.29 -1.51 10.33
CA PHE A 63 -0.91 -1.08 10.49
C PHE A 63 -0.73 0.42 10.19
N VAL A 64 -1.36 0.93 9.13
CA VAL A 64 -1.34 2.36 8.75
C VAL A 64 -1.95 3.24 9.84
N LYS A 65 -3.12 2.84 10.37
CA LYS A 65 -3.82 3.56 11.45
C LYS A 65 -2.92 3.86 12.64
N ASN A 66 -2.04 2.92 12.97
CA ASN A 66 -1.16 3.02 14.14
C ASN A 66 0.15 3.78 13.85
N HIS A 67 0.65 3.76 12.61
CA HIS A 67 2.04 4.13 12.35
C HIS A 67 2.26 5.27 11.36
N PHE A 68 1.27 5.64 10.54
CA PHE A 68 1.51 6.46 9.35
C PHE A 68 1.07 7.93 9.47
N ASN A 69 0.70 8.38 10.66
CA ASN A 69 0.23 9.74 10.90
C ASN A 69 1.23 10.85 10.50
N GLN A 70 2.54 10.57 10.50
CA GLN A 70 3.61 11.50 10.13
C GLN A 70 4.28 11.16 8.79
N VAL A 71 3.82 10.10 8.11
CA VAL A 71 4.45 9.62 6.88
C VAL A 71 4.21 10.63 5.75
N LYS A 72 5.31 11.05 5.13
CA LYS A 72 5.32 11.97 3.98
C LYS A 72 5.54 11.24 2.66
N GLU A 73 6.30 10.15 2.70
CA GLU A 73 6.63 9.35 1.53
C GLU A 73 6.29 7.88 1.79
N CYS A 74 5.41 7.31 0.97
CA CYS A 74 4.94 5.94 1.12
C CYS A 74 5.03 5.19 -0.21
N TYR A 75 5.85 4.13 -0.21
CA TYR A 75 6.07 3.25 -1.35
C TYR A 75 5.61 1.84 -0.98
N ILE A 76 4.56 1.35 -1.63
CA ILE A 76 3.96 0.06 -1.33
C ILE A 76 4.05 -0.83 -2.56
N SER A 77 4.61 -2.02 -2.41
CA SER A 77 4.56 -3.08 -3.41
C SER A 77 3.74 -4.23 -2.85
N THR A 78 2.70 -4.67 -3.55
CA THR A 78 1.78 -5.71 -3.08
C THR A 78 1.56 -6.78 -4.13
N THR A 79 1.06 -7.94 -3.71
CA THR A 79 0.66 -9.01 -4.64
C THR A 79 -0.62 -9.69 -4.16
N ARG A 80 -1.38 -10.27 -5.11
CA ARG A 80 -2.54 -11.17 -4.91
C ARG A 80 -3.83 -10.54 -4.41
N ASP A 81 -3.79 -9.72 -3.36
CA ASP A 81 -5.02 -9.14 -2.80
C ASP A 81 -5.51 -7.97 -3.66
N MET A 82 -6.58 -8.21 -4.42
CA MET A 82 -7.20 -7.25 -5.34
C MET A 82 -7.77 -6.01 -4.63
N THR A 83 -8.03 -6.09 -3.32
CA THR A 83 -8.55 -4.94 -2.57
C THR A 83 -7.56 -3.77 -2.53
N TYR A 84 -6.28 -4.01 -2.81
CA TYR A 84 -5.28 -2.96 -3.01
C TYR A 84 -5.50 -2.12 -4.28
N LEU A 85 -6.29 -2.61 -5.23
CA LEU A 85 -6.68 -1.88 -6.44
C LEU A 85 -8.00 -1.11 -6.27
N GLU A 86 -8.64 -1.16 -5.10
CA GLU A 86 -9.83 -0.37 -4.82
C GLU A 86 -9.43 1.07 -4.44
N ALA A 87 -9.55 2.01 -5.37
CA ALA A 87 -9.14 3.40 -5.15
C ALA A 87 -9.86 4.04 -3.95
N ASN A 88 -11.16 3.78 -3.79
CA ASN A 88 -11.96 4.33 -2.68
C ASN A 88 -11.42 3.95 -1.29
N LYS A 89 -10.90 2.72 -1.13
CA LYS A 89 -10.31 2.28 0.14
C LYS A 89 -9.03 3.05 0.47
N TRP A 90 -8.18 3.26 -0.54
CA TRP A 90 -6.98 4.06 -0.37
C TRP A 90 -7.30 5.52 -0.08
N GLU A 91 -8.26 6.10 -0.78
CA GLU A 91 -8.69 7.49 -0.56
C GLU A 91 -9.14 7.68 0.90
N GLN A 92 -10.02 6.81 1.39
CA GLN A 92 -10.50 6.84 2.78
C GLN A 92 -9.36 6.66 3.79
N LEU A 93 -8.46 5.70 3.55
CA LEU A 93 -7.31 5.43 4.41
C LEU A 93 -6.36 6.64 4.50
N ILE A 94 -6.07 7.27 3.36
CA ILE A 94 -5.15 8.41 3.27
C ILE A 94 -5.74 9.63 3.94
N ILE A 95 -7.01 9.97 3.64
CA ILE A 95 -7.70 11.11 4.25
C ILE A 95 -7.76 10.96 5.77
N SER A 96 -8.00 9.74 6.26
CA SER A 96 -8.23 9.49 7.68
C SER A 96 -6.94 9.38 8.49
N TYR A 97 -5.89 8.75 7.94
CA TYR A 97 -4.74 8.30 8.74
C TYR A 97 -3.37 8.72 8.20
N MET A 98 -3.30 9.37 7.04
CA MET A 98 -2.03 9.81 6.44
C MET A 98 -2.05 11.31 6.08
N PRO A 99 -2.35 12.21 7.03
CA PRO A 99 -2.57 13.62 6.75
C PRO A 99 -1.32 14.36 6.24
N CYS A 100 -0.13 13.81 6.49
CA CYS A 100 1.14 14.39 6.05
C CYS A 100 1.65 13.82 4.72
N LEU A 101 0.90 12.94 4.06
CA LEU A 101 1.35 12.24 2.86
C LEU A 101 1.53 13.21 1.69
N GLN A 102 2.72 13.21 1.10
CA GLN A 102 3.11 14.06 -0.02
C GLN A 102 3.43 13.22 -1.26
N ILE A 103 4.06 12.07 -1.06
CA ILE A 103 4.43 11.13 -2.13
C ILE A 103 3.81 9.78 -1.82
N PHE A 104 3.00 9.30 -2.75
CA PHE A 104 2.45 7.96 -2.71
C PHE A 104 2.80 7.22 -4.00
N ASN A 105 3.27 5.99 -3.83
CA ASN A 105 3.54 5.08 -4.93
C ASN A 105 3.02 3.69 -4.57
N LEU A 106 2.08 3.20 -5.36
CA LEU A 106 1.56 1.85 -5.24
C LEU A 106 1.96 1.03 -6.45
N GLN A 107 2.64 -0.08 -6.20
CA GLN A 107 2.88 -1.15 -7.17
C GLN A 107 2.07 -2.39 -6.77
N HIS A 108 1.25 -2.91 -7.68
CA HIS A 108 0.52 -4.16 -7.46
C HIS A 108 0.87 -5.19 -8.54
N THR A 109 1.17 -6.42 -8.14
CA THR A 109 1.42 -7.53 -9.07
C THR A 109 0.30 -8.55 -8.97
N ILE A 110 -0.37 -8.79 -10.11
CA ILE A 110 -1.42 -9.80 -10.23
C ILE A 110 -0.82 -11.09 -10.75
N LYS A 111 -1.12 -12.18 -10.03
CA LYS A 111 -0.85 -13.54 -10.50
C LYS A 111 -2.16 -14.10 -11.06
N ASN A 112 -2.08 -14.73 -12.23
CA ASN A 112 -3.20 -15.37 -12.93
C ASN A 112 -4.32 -14.40 -13.31
N PHE A 113 -4.05 -13.55 -14.32
CA PHE A 113 -5.03 -12.59 -14.83
C PHE A 113 -6.33 -13.24 -15.32
N CYS A 114 -6.25 -14.48 -15.80
CA CYS A 114 -7.38 -15.26 -16.33
C CYS A 114 -8.43 -15.65 -15.27
N ASP A 115 -8.13 -15.51 -13.98
CA ASP A 115 -9.06 -15.81 -12.89
C ASP A 115 -10.08 -14.69 -12.66
N TYR A 116 -9.96 -13.56 -13.39
CA TYR A 116 -10.77 -12.36 -13.22
C TYR A 116 -11.55 -12.00 -14.49
N PRO A 117 -12.76 -11.40 -14.36
CA PRO A 117 -13.49 -10.84 -15.49
C PRO A 117 -12.65 -9.79 -16.24
N GLU A 118 -12.74 -9.73 -17.56
CA GLU A 118 -11.93 -8.79 -18.38
C GLU A 118 -12.19 -7.32 -18.04
N ASP A 119 -13.42 -6.97 -17.64
CA ASP A 119 -13.89 -5.61 -17.38
C ASP A 119 -13.60 -5.11 -15.95
N ILE A 120 -13.23 -6.00 -15.02
CA ILE A 120 -13.02 -5.62 -13.63
C ILE A 120 -11.87 -4.61 -13.49
N PHE A 121 -10.84 -4.75 -14.32
CA PHE A 121 -9.67 -3.90 -14.29
C PHE A 121 -9.96 -2.50 -14.80
N GLU A 122 -10.73 -2.38 -15.88
CA GLU A 122 -11.17 -1.08 -16.38
C GLU A 122 -11.95 -0.32 -15.31
N THR A 123 -12.86 -1.01 -14.61
CA THR A 123 -13.62 -0.42 -13.49
C THR A 123 -12.70 0.02 -12.35
N LEU A 124 -11.83 -0.87 -11.87
CA LEU A 124 -10.90 -0.56 -10.77
C LEU A 124 -9.94 0.59 -11.12
N PHE A 125 -9.48 0.66 -12.37
CA PHE A 125 -8.60 1.73 -12.82
C PHE A 125 -9.34 3.05 -13.03
N ASN A 126 -10.60 3.02 -13.45
CA ASN A 126 -11.42 4.23 -13.58
C ASN A 126 -11.61 4.93 -12.23
N ASP A 127 -11.66 4.19 -11.12
CA ASP A 127 -11.79 4.78 -9.79
C ASP A 127 -10.55 5.62 -9.37
N PHE A 128 -9.37 5.34 -9.92
CA PHE A 128 -8.16 6.16 -9.73
C PHE A 128 -8.17 7.47 -10.54
N ASN A 129 -9.23 7.74 -11.31
CA ASN A 129 -9.43 9.00 -12.01
C ASN A 129 -10.35 9.98 -11.25
N SER A 130 -10.72 9.70 -9.99
CA SER A 130 -11.49 10.64 -9.17
C SER A 130 -10.73 11.97 -8.97
N GLN A 131 -11.46 13.05 -8.66
CA GLN A 131 -10.86 14.37 -8.41
C GLN A 131 -9.78 14.31 -7.32
N PHE A 132 -10.01 13.53 -6.25
CA PHE A 132 -9.04 13.33 -5.17
C PHE A 132 -7.68 12.85 -5.69
N TRP A 133 -7.71 11.87 -6.60
CA TRP A 133 -6.51 11.30 -7.19
C TRP A 133 -5.88 12.31 -8.15
N GLN A 134 -6.65 12.89 -9.07
CA GLN A 134 -6.17 13.85 -10.07
C GLN A 134 -5.42 15.04 -9.46
N GLU A 135 -5.94 15.60 -8.36
CA GLU A 135 -5.31 16.73 -7.67
C GLU A 135 -3.93 16.38 -7.07
N ARG A 136 -3.69 15.10 -6.74
CA ARG A 136 -2.47 14.65 -6.03
C ARG A 136 -1.35 14.16 -6.95
N GLN A 137 -1.65 13.83 -8.20
CA GLN A 137 -0.65 13.43 -9.20
C GLN A 137 0.26 12.25 -8.77
N TRP A 138 -0.25 11.38 -7.90
CA TRP A 138 0.49 10.23 -7.39
C TRP A 138 0.62 9.09 -8.40
N LEU A 139 1.65 8.26 -8.21
CA LEU A 139 2.07 7.24 -9.18
C LEU A 139 1.48 5.87 -8.83
N PHE A 140 0.93 5.20 -9.84
CA PHE A 140 0.39 3.85 -9.72
C PHE A 140 1.02 2.95 -10.77
N ARG A 141 1.52 1.78 -10.36
CA ARG A 141 2.07 0.79 -11.27
C ARG A 141 1.40 -0.55 -11.06
N TYR A 142 0.98 -1.15 -12.16
CA TYR A 142 0.45 -2.49 -12.17
C TYR A 142 1.28 -3.34 -13.15
N GLU A 143 1.73 -4.50 -12.67
CA GLU A 143 2.49 -5.46 -13.48
C GLU A 143 1.81 -6.84 -13.46
N PRO A 144 1.32 -7.34 -14.62
CA PRO A 144 0.93 -8.74 -14.75
C PRO A 144 2.14 -9.66 -14.61
N ASN A 145 1.99 -10.75 -13.85
CA ASN A 145 3.06 -11.75 -13.71
C ASN A 145 3.16 -12.70 -14.93
N SER A 146 2.17 -12.70 -15.81
CA SER A 146 2.16 -13.44 -17.07
C SER A 146 2.61 -12.50 -18.19
N GLY A 147 3.74 -12.79 -18.85
CA GLY A 147 4.33 -11.97 -19.93
C GLY A 147 3.47 -11.80 -21.20
N GLU A 148 2.18 -12.16 -21.15
CA GLU A 148 1.20 -12.07 -22.22
C GLU A 148 0.29 -10.83 -22.11
N TYR A 149 0.28 -10.12 -20.97
CA TYR A 149 -0.50 -8.90 -20.77
C TYR A 149 0.41 -7.68 -20.58
N GLN A 150 -0.06 -6.51 -21.04
CA GLN A 150 0.72 -5.27 -21.00
C GLN A 150 0.91 -4.80 -19.56
N GLN A 151 2.14 -4.43 -19.19
CA GLN A 151 2.40 -3.65 -17.98
C GLN A 151 1.64 -2.32 -18.08
N GLY A 152 0.91 -1.96 -17.03
CA GLY A 152 0.16 -0.71 -16.97
C GLY A 152 0.80 0.22 -15.95
N ILE A 153 1.42 1.31 -16.42
CA ILE A 153 1.77 2.43 -15.54
C ILE A 153 0.63 3.44 -15.64
N PHE A 154 -0.05 3.66 -14.52
CA PHE A 154 -1.12 4.63 -14.40
C PHE A 154 -0.61 5.83 -13.61
N HIS A 155 -0.95 7.01 -14.10
CA HIS A 155 -0.70 8.24 -13.41
C HIS A 155 -2.05 8.83 -13.04
N SER A 156 -2.19 9.28 -11.79
CA SER A 156 -3.07 10.43 -11.60
C SER A 156 -2.55 11.52 -12.53
N ILE A 157 -3.44 12.03 -13.38
CA ILE A 157 -3.09 12.68 -14.64
C ILE A 157 -2.08 13.83 -14.41
N GLN A 158 -0.93 13.76 -15.13
CA GLN A 158 0.26 14.63 -15.11
C GLN A 158 1.25 14.45 -13.94
N PRO A 159 2.35 13.69 -14.12
CA PRO A 159 3.50 13.77 -13.22
C PRO A 159 4.34 15.01 -13.59
N TYR A 160 4.41 15.98 -12.69
CA TYR A 160 5.25 17.19 -12.75
C TYR A 160 4.79 18.29 -13.73
N ARG A 161 4.39 19.43 -13.16
CA ARG A 161 4.56 20.76 -13.74
C ARG A 161 5.40 21.61 -12.82
#